data_AF-A0AAV9N003-F1
#
_entry.id   AF-A0AAV9N003-F1
#
_cell.length_a   1.000
_cell.length_b   1.000
_cell.length_c   1.000
_cell.angle_alpha   90.00
_cell.angle_beta   90.00
_cell.angle_gamma   90.00
#
_symmetry.space_group_name_H-M   'P 1'
#
loop_
_entity.id
_entity.type
_entity.pdbx_description
1 polymer ?
#
loop_
_entity_poly.entity_id
_entity_poly.type
_entity_poly.pdbx_seq_one_letter_code
_entity_poly.pdbx_strand_id
1 'polypeptide(L)'
;MNAAATHVVSTIADLVVAYGVSDEYSFVFHRSTDLFERRSAKLVSTVVSTFTAAYIALWSRFFTNTNVATDVGVGADDSTDADADIDAGAVLAPLNMGMLPTFDGRAVCYPSWDNLRDYMSWRQVDCHINNLYNTTFWAMVNKGNMSPTAAEEELKGTVAADKNEILFSRFGINYNNEPEMFRKGSVVFREYALVAPSQQDVKADDGREGGGIISRDERDGFGGGVQQSVSKTQAEKMKRLRRKAKVVVRHVDIIKDDFWVQRPWLRTGKPGELVVGNQDPQV
;
A
#
# COMPACT_ATOMS: atom_id res chain seq x y z
N MET A 1 0.72 -10.16 0.47
CA MET A 1 0.39 -8.96 1.28
C MET A 1 -0.91 -8.29 0.83
N ASN A 2 -0.99 -7.75 -0.40
CA ASN A 2 -2.14 -6.92 -0.86
C ASN A 2 -3.52 -7.60 -0.74
N ALA A 3 -3.61 -8.90 -0.99
CA ALA A 3 -4.88 -9.62 -0.87
C ALA A 3 -5.36 -9.74 0.58
N ALA A 4 -4.43 -9.94 1.53
CA ALA A 4 -4.73 -9.93 2.95
C ALA A 4 -5.16 -8.52 3.42
N ALA A 5 -4.46 -7.46 2.98
CA ALA A 5 -4.86 -6.08 3.26
C ALA A 5 -6.26 -5.75 2.71
N THR A 6 -6.54 -6.19 1.47
CA THR A 6 -7.85 -6.04 0.83
C THR A 6 -8.94 -6.72 1.65
N HIS A 7 -8.67 -7.92 2.17
CA HIS A 7 -9.59 -8.62 3.07
C HIS A 7 -9.83 -7.83 4.37
N VAL A 8 -8.77 -7.35 5.03
CA VAL A 8 -8.88 -6.54 6.26
C VAL A 8 -9.71 -5.28 6.02
N VAL A 9 -9.41 -4.52 4.96
CA VAL A 9 -10.15 -3.30 4.62
C VAL A 9 -11.60 -3.63 4.31
N SER A 10 -11.89 -4.73 3.60
CA SER A 10 -13.26 -5.17 3.29
C SER A 10 -14.06 -5.52 4.55
N THR A 11 -13.44 -6.25 5.49
CA THR A 11 -14.08 -6.73 6.72
C THR A 11 -14.30 -5.59 7.73
N ILE A 12 -13.37 -4.64 7.85
CA ILE A 12 -13.42 -3.55 8.82
C ILE A 12 -13.86 -2.25 8.11
N ALA A 13 -15.16 -1.94 8.19
CA ALA A 13 -15.78 -0.80 7.49
C ALA A 13 -15.30 0.60 7.93
N ASP A 14 -14.61 0.68 9.06
CA ASP A 14 -14.12 1.92 9.65
C ASP A 14 -12.70 2.26 9.16
N LEU A 15 -12.05 1.34 8.43
CA LEU A 15 -10.80 1.59 7.72
C LEU A 15 -11.07 2.37 6.41
N VAL A 16 -10.42 3.51 6.24
CA VAL A 16 -10.63 4.41 5.09
C VAL A 16 -9.59 4.21 4.00
N VAL A 17 -8.33 3.99 4.38
CA VAL A 17 -7.22 3.70 3.46
C VAL A 17 -6.22 2.80 4.18
N ALA A 18 -5.54 1.96 3.42
CA ALA A 18 -4.35 1.25 3.86
C ALA A 18 -3.24 1.43 2.82
N TYR A 19 -1.99 1.42 3.27
CA TYR A 19 -0.81 1.53 2.41
C TYR A 19 0.18 0.44 2.79
N GLY A 20 0.73 -0.27 1.81
CA GLY A 20 1.72 -1.31 2.04
C GLY A 20 2.90 -1.24 1.09
N VAL A 21 4.06 -1.59 1.61
CA VAL A 21 5.35 -1.69 0.92
C VAL A 21 6.13 -2.81 1.59
N SER A 22 6.94 -3.56 0.81
CA SER A 22 7.74 -4.67 1.33
C SER A 22 6.87 -5.65 2.15
N ASP A 23 7.20 -5.83 3.42
CA ASP A 23 6.61 -6.67 4.43
C ASP A 23 5.74 -5.88 5.43
N GLU A 24 5.52 -4.58 5.22
CA GLU A 24 4.72 -3.72 6.09
C GLU A 24 3.38 -3.27 5.46
N TYR A 25 2.39 -3.03 6.32
CA TYR A 25 1.11 -2.43 5.96
C TYR A 25 0.60 -1.49 7.06
N SER A 26 0.19 -0.30 6.66
CA SER A 26 -0.42 0.73 7.50
C SER A 26 -1.92 0.76 7.25
N PHE A 27 -2.76 0.72 8.30
CA PHE A 27 -4.22 0.77 8.20
C PHE A 27 -4.77 1.99 8.93
N VAL A 28 -5.50 2.84 8.21
CA VAL A 28 -6.03 4.09 8.75
C VAL A 28 -7.50 3.93 9.12
N PHE A 29 -7.80 3.99 10.41
CA PHE A 29 -9.17 4.15 10.90
C PHE A 29 -9.62 5.59 10.74
N HIS A 30 -10.88 5.80 10.35
CA HIS A 30 -11.46 7.14 10.35
C HIS A 30 -11.46 7.74 11.76
N ARG A 31 -11.23 9.05 11.89
CA ARG A 31 -11.16 9.74 13.20
C ARG A 31 -12.42 9.54 14.06
N SER A 32 -13.58 9.34 13.44
CA SER A 32 -14.86 9.09 14.11
C SER A 32 -15.11 7.61 14.46
N THR A 33 -14.12 6.73 14.37
CA THR A 33 -14.31 5.31 14.74
C THR A 33 -14.66 5.19 16.22
N ASP A 34 -15.70 4.42 16.53
CA ASP A 34 -16.04 4.00 17.89
C ASP A 34 -15.80 2.48 18.09
N LEU A 35 -15.16 1.84 17.10
CA LEU A 35 -14.91 0.41 17.12
C LEU A 35 -14.11 0.04 18.38
N PHE A 36 -14.65 -0.92 19.14
CA PHE A 36 -14.08 -1.39 20.41
C PHE A 36 -13.80 -0.28 21.43
N GLU A 37 -14.57 0.81 21.40
CA GLU A 37 -14.37 1.99 22.27
C GLU A 37 -12.95 2.56 22.10
N ARG A 38 -12.40 2.44 20.88
CA ARG A 38 -11.06 2.94 20.52
C ARG A 38 -9.92 2.34 21.35
N ARG A 39 -10.16 1.19 22.00
CA ARG A 39 -9.13 0.48 22.76
C ARG A 39 -8.03 -0.01 21.81
N SER A 40 -6.84 0.61 21.90
CA SER A 40 -5.67 0.31 21.06
C SER A 40 -5.38 -1.19 20.95
N ALA A 41 -5.35 -1.90 22.09
CA ALA A 41 -5.08 -3.34 22.10
C ALA A 41 -6.10 -4.15 21.26
N LYS A 42 -7.38 -3.76 21.26
CA LYS A 42 -8.42 -4.44 20.45
C LYS A 42 -8.32 -4.09 18.97
N LEU A 43 -8.02 -2.84 18.64
CA LEU A 43 -7.81 -2.42 17.25
C LEU A 43 -6.62 -3.14 16.63
N VAL A 44 -5.47 -3.11 17.31
CA VAL A 44 -4.23 -3.75 16.84
C VAL A 44 -4.41 -5.26 16.69
N SER A 45 -4.85 -5.94 17.76
CA SER A 45 -5.01 -7.41 17.72
C SER A 45 -6.02 -7.87 16.67
N THR A 46 -7.10 -7.12 16.44
CA THR A 46 -8.09 -7.44 15.39
C THR A 46 -7.49 -7.31 13.99
N VAL A 47 -6.77 -6.20 13.71
CA VAL A 47 -6.13 -6.00 12.40
C VAL A 47 -5.06 -7.06 12.16
N VAL A 48 -4.14 -7.26 13.12
CA VAL A 48 -3.05 -8.23 13.00
C VAL A 48 -3.57 -9.65 12.82
N SER A 49 -4.48 -10.12 13.69
CA SER A 49 -5.02 -11.49 13.56
C SER A 49 -5.79 -11.71 12.27
N THR A 50 -6.60 -10.73 11.82
CA THR A 50 -7.32 -10.81 10.55
C THR A 50 -6.36 -10.82 9.37
N PHE A 51 -5.30 -10.00 9.41
CA PHE A 51 -4.28 -9.95 8.37
C PHE A 51 -3.51 -11.27 8.28
N THR A 52 -3.01 -11.78 9.40
CA THR A 52 -2.29 -13.07 9.47
C THR A 52 -3.17 -14.21 8.97
N ALA A 53 -4.41 -14.31 9.44
CA ALA A 53 -5.34 -15.36 9.01
C ALA A 53 -5.62 -15.28 7.51
N ALA A 54 -5.86 -14.08 6.96
CA ALA A 54 -6.06 -13.89 5.54
C ALA A 54 -4.78 -14.20 4.72
N TYR A 55 -3.60 -13.83 5.23
CA TYR A 55 -2.32 -14.12 4.57
C TYR A 55 -2.08 -15.62 4.45
N ILE A 56 -2.29 -16.37 5.54
CA ILE A 56 -2.18 -17.84 5.56
C ILE A 56 -3.23 -18.48 4.64
N ALA A 57 -4.50 -18.08 4.77
CA ALA A 57 -5.58 -18.65 3.99
C ALA A 57 -5.44 -18.40 2.47
N LEU A 58 -4.79 -17.30 2.09
CA LEU A 58 -4.56 -16.94 0.69
C LEU A 58 -3.18 -17.35 0.18
N TRP A 59 -2.32 -17.97 0.99
CA TRP A 59 -0.96 -18.32 0.60
C TRP A 59 -0.92 -19.17 -0.67
N SER A 60 -1.69 -20.27 -0.70
CA SER A 60 -1.70 -21.19 -1.83
C SER A 60 -2.13 -20.52 -3.13
N ARG A 61 -3.05 -19.54 -3.07
CA ARG A 61 -3.47 -18.79 -4.26
C ARG A 61 -2.30 -18.10 -4.99
N PHE A 62 -1.25 -17.72 -4.27
CA PHE A 62 -0.09 -17.02 -4.83
C PHE A 62 1.15 -17.92 -4.96
N PHE A 63 1.22 -18.98 -4.17
CA PHE A 63 2.42 -19.81 -4.02
C PHE A 63 2.17 -21.30 -4.25
N THR A 64 1.18 -21.70 -5.07
CA THR A 64 1.07 -23.09 -5.57
C THR A 64 1.03 -23.12 -7.10
N ASN A 65 1.86 -23.97 -7.71
CA ASN A 65 1.83 -24.27 -9.14
C ASN A 65 0.62 -25.14 -9.48
N THR A 66 -0.44 -24.55 -10.01
CA THR A 66 -1.32 -25.25 -10.98
C THR A 66 -1.04 -24.67 -12.35
N ASN A 67 0.03 -25.13 -12.99
CA ASN A 67 0.28 -25.04 -14.44
C ASN A 67 1.41 -26.02 -14.84
N VAL A 68 1.18 -27.33 -14.65
CA VAL A 68 1.86 -28.36 -15.47
C VAL A 68 0.87 -29.50 -15.71
N ALA A 69 0.05 -29.35 -16.74
CA ALA A 69 -0.58 -30.47 -17.45
C ALA A 69 -1.30 -29.93 -18.70
N THR A 70 -0.65 -30.05 -19.87
CA THR A 70 -1.16 -30.74 -21.08
C THR A 70 -0.26 -30.40 -22.27
N ASP A 71 0.09 -31.42 -23.06
CA ASP A 71 1.00 -31.45 -24.24
C ASP A 71 2.50 -31.38 -23.90
N VAL A 72 3.38 -32.35 -24.23
CA VAL A 72 3.41 -33.35 -25.32
C VAL A 72 4.14 -34.61 -24.80
N GLY A 73 3.77 -35.79 -25.31
CA GLY A 73 4.33 -37.07 -24.89
C GLY A 73 5.67 -37.48 -25.51
N VAL A 74 6.19 -38.57 -24.92
CA VAL A 74 7.10 -39.60 -25.46
C VAL A 74 8.56 -39.20 -25.73
N GLY A 75 9.47 -39.89 -25.02
CA GLY A 75 10.87 -40.05 -25.42
C GLY A 75 11.79 -40.34 -24.25
N ALA A 76 12.06 -41.63 -23.99
CA ALA A 76 13.12 -42.07 -23.10
C ALA A 76 14.47 -41.98 -23.81
N ASP A 77 15.49 -41.39 -23.17
CA ASP A 77 16.90 -41.68 -23.39
C ASP A 77 17.71 -41.28 -22.14
N ASP A 78 18.71 -42.10 -21.86
CA ASP A 78 19.61 -42.21 -20.73
C ASP A 78 20.98 -41.65 -21.14
N SER A 79 21.48 -40.60 -20.48
CA SER A 79 22.92 -40.44 -20.23
C SER A 79 23.24 -39.20 -19.39
N THR A 80 24.24 -39.40 -18.55
CA THR A 80 24.87 -38.53 -17.57
C THR A 80 25.48 -37.26 -18.15
N ASP A 81 25.38 -36.14 -17.43
CA ASP A 81 26.53 -35.31 -17.05
C ASP A 81 26.12 -34.34 -15.92
N ALA A 82 26.94 -34.31 -14.87
CA ALA A 82 26.75 -33.50 -13.69
C ALA A 82 27.37 -32.11 -13.91
N ASP A 83 26.57 -31.10 -14.24
CA ASP A 83 26.95 -29.70 -14.15
C ASP A 83 25.71 -28.78 -14.04
N ALA A 84 25.74 -27.91 -13.03
CA ALA A 84 24.91 -26.71 -12.84
C ALA A 84 23.37 -26.87 -12.82
N ASP A 85 22.82 -27.33 -11.69
CA ASP A 85 21.41 -27.09 -11.35
C ASP A 85 21.19 -25.61 -11.00
N ILE A 86 20.93 -24.80 -12.02
CA ILE A 86 19.96 -23.71 -11.87
C ILE A 86 18.61 -24.41 -11.74
N ASP A 87 18.07 -24.48 -10.52
CA ASP A 87 16.76 -25.08 -10.23
C ASP A 87 15.63 -24.27 -10.92
N ALA A 88 15.46 -24.52 -12.21
CA ALA A 88 14.26 -24.26 -12.98
C ALA A 88 13.18 -25.26 -12.56
N GLY A 89 12.74 -25.19 -11.31
CA GLY A 89 11.90 -26.25 -10.74
C GLY A 89 11.45 -26.06 -9.30
N ALA A 90 11.71 -24.92 -8.66
CA ALA A 90 11.30 -24.67 -7.28
C ALA A 90 9.78 -24.84 -7.12
N VAL A 91 9.38 -26.02 -6.64
CA VAL A 91 8.03 -26.34 -6.18
C VAL A 91 7.73 -25.35 -5.06
N LEU A 92 6.92 -24.32 -5.34
CA LEU A 92 6.54 -23.35 -4.33
C LEU A 92 5.89 -24.09 -3.16
N ALA A 93 6.58 -24.07 -2.03
CA ALA A 93 6.31 -24.97 -0.91
C ALA A 93 5.00 -24.58 -0.21
N PRO A 94 4.19 -25.57 0.23
CA PRO A 94 3.12 -25.31 1.17
C PRO A 94 3.69 -24.69 2.45
N LEU A 95 2.85 -23.92 3.17
CA LEU A 95 3.26 -23.36 4.46
C LEU A 95 3.75 -24.46 5.39
N ASN A 96 4.94 -24.27 5.94
CA ASN A 96 5.51 -25.14 6.95
C ASN A 96 5.20 -24.58 8.34
N MET A 97 4.77 -25.45 9.27
CA MET A 97 4.52 -25.10 10.67
C MET A 97 5.73 -24.51 11.41
N GLY A 98 6.96 -24.77 10.93
CA GLY A 98 8.19 -24.21 11.50
C GLY A 98 8.46 -22.75 11.16
N MET A 99 7.86 -22.21 10.09
CA MET A 99 8.06 -20.83 9.63
C MET A 99 6.75 -20.20 9.18
N LEU A 100 5.76 -20.17 10.09
CA LEU A 100 4.50 -19.47 9.80
C LEU A 100 4.73 -17.96 9.72
N PRO A 101 4.07 -17.27 8.77
CA PRO A 101 4.13 -15.82 8.69
C PRO A 101 3.52 -15.23 9.96
N THR A 102 4.27 -14.35 10.61
CA THR A 102 3.85 -13.61 11.79
C THR A 102 4.00 -12.13 11.53
N PHE A 103 3.14 -11.33 12.16
CA PHE A 103 3.12 -9.88 11.99
C PHE A 103 3.04 -9.25 13.37
N ASP A 104 3.86 -8.25 13.61
CA ASP A 104 3.69 -7.35 14.74
C ASP A 104 2.67 -6.25 14.37
N GLY A 105 2.33 -5.40 15.33
CA GLY A 105 1.44 -4.29 15.08
C GLY A 105 1.47 -3.27 16.19
N ARG A 106 1.28 -2.02 15.82
CA ARG A 106 1.20 -0.87 16.74
C ARG A 106 0.10 0.08 16.31
N ALA A 107 -0.45 0.83 17.26
CA ALA A 107 -1.36 1.93 16.97
C ALA A 107 -0.65 3.26 17.21
N VAL A 108 -0.81 4.20 16.29
CA VAL A 108 -0.31 5.58 16.39
C VAL A 108 -1.48 6.52 16.15
N CYS A 109 -1.59 7.56 16.97
CA CYS A 109 -2.64 8.57 16.84
C CYS A 109 -2.06 9.82 16.17
N TYR A 110 -2.62 10.21 15.04
CA TYR A 110 -2.32 11.48 14.37
C TYR A 110 -3.39 12.51 14.74
N PRO A 111 -3.03 13.67 15.34
CA PRO A 111 -4.00 14.63 15.84
C PRO A 111 -4.66 15.47 14.74
N SER A 112 -4.00 15.62 13.59
CA SER A 112 -4.52 16.36 12.44
C SER A 112 -4.50 15.52 11.16
N TRP A 113 -5.21 16.01 10.14
CA TRP A 113 -5.16 15.43 8.80
C TRP A 113 -3.78 15.56 8.17
N ASP A 114 -3.11 16.69 8.40
CA ASP A 114 -1.78 16.95 7.84
C ASP A 114 -0.73 15.97 8.40
N ASN A 115 -0.75 15.68 9.71
CA ASN A 115 0.17 14.68 10.28
C ASN A 115 -0.06 13.27 9.71
N LEU A 116 -1.31 12.92 9.40
CA LEU A 116 -1.60 11.65 8.73
C LEU A 116 -1.05 11.66 7.29
N ARG A 117 -1.22 12.77 6.55
CA ARG A 117 -0.66 12.90 5.19
C ARG A 117 0.86 12.84 5.19
N ASP A 118 1.52 13.50 6.15
CA ASP A 118 2.97 13.44 6.32
C ASP A 118 3.44 12.00 6.57
N TYR A 119 2.74 11.27 7.44
CA TYR A 119 3.05 9.86 7.70
C TYR A 119 2.92 8.98 6.45
N MET A 120 1.82 9.14 5.71
CA MET A 120 1.57 8.35 4.49
C MET A 120 2.58 8.70 3.39
N SER A 121 2.94 9.98 3.27
CA SER A 121 3.97 10.46 2.34
C SER A 121 5.35 9.92 2.73
N TRP A 122 5.71 9.97 4.02
CA TRP A 122 6.95 9.42 4.54
C TRP A 122 7.09 7.93 4.20
N ARG A 123 6.02 7.15 4.36
CA ARG A 123 6.02 5.72 4.00
C ARG A 123 6.23 5.48 2.50
N GLN A 124 5.64 6.32 1.63
CA GLN A 124 5.85 6.19 0.19
C GLN A 124 7.23 6.69 -0.27
N VAL A 125 7.79 7.72 0.37
CA VAL A 125 9.17 8.15 0.11
C VAL A 125 10.15 7.05 0.49
N ASP A 126 9.94 6.40 1.65
CA ASP A 126 10.76 5.27 2.08
C ASP A 126 10.66 4.08 1.13
N CYS A 127 9.46 3.79 0.61
CA CYS A 127 9.28 2.80 -0.47
C CYS A 127 10.17 3.10 -1.69
N HIS A 128 10.18 4.36 -2.14
CA HIS A 128 10.96 4.75 -3.31
C HIS A 128 12.46 4.59 -3.06
N ILE A 129 12.95 5.05 -1.91
CA ILE A 129 14.37 4.97 -1.52
C ILE A 129 14.81 3.51 -1.44
N ASN A 130 14.07 2.68 -0.70
CA ASN A 130 14.42 1.28 -0.48
C ASN A 130 14.32 0.48 -1.78
N ASN A 131 13.30 0.72 -2.62
CA ASN A 131 13.20 0.03 -3.90
C ASN A 131 14.35 0.41 -4.84
N LEU A 132 14.69 1.69 -4.97
CA LEU A 132 15.82 2.11 -5.82
C LEU A 132 17.14 1.50 -5.35
N TYR A 133 17.39 1.50 -4.03
CA TYR A 133 18.56 0.84 -3.46
C TYR A 133 18.56 -0.66 -3.77
N ASN A 134 17.48 -1.38 -3.47
CA ASN A 134 17.40 -2.83 -3.65
C ASN A 134 17.47 -3.26 -5.12
N THR A 135 16.83 -2.53 -6.04
CA THR A 135 16.94 -2.80 -7.48
C THR A 135 18.39 -2.66 -7.93
N THR A 136 19.10 -1.62 -7.48
CA THR A 136 20.51 -1.40 -7.82
C THR A 136 21.40 -2.47 -7.22
N PHE A 137 21.23 -2.74 -5.92
CA PHE A 137 21.98 -3.75 -5.17
C PHE A 137 21.86 -5.13 -5.82
N TRP A 138 20.64 -5.61 -6.06
CA TRP A 138 20.43 -6.93 -6.66
C TRP A 138 20.79 -6.99 -8.14
N ALA A 139 20.75 -5.88 -8.88
CA ALA A 139 21.33 -5.84 -10.23
C ALA A 139 22.85 -6.05 -10.18
N MET A 140 23.55 -5.40 -9.25
CA MET A 140 24.99 -5.59 -9.05
C MET A 140 25.34 -7.00 -8.62
N VAL A 141 24.59 -7.60 -7.69
CA VAL A 141 24.84 -8.97 -7.23
C VAL A 141 24.52 -9.99 -8.32
N ASN A 142 23.31 -9.95 -8.88
CA ASN A 142 22.82 -11.02 -9.75
C ASN A 142 23.26 -10.88 -11.21
N LYS A 143 23.44 -9.65 -11.72
CA LYS A 143 23.87 -9.40 -13.11
C LYS A 143 25.33 -8.96 -13.19
N GLY A 144 25.83 -8.27 -12.16
CA GLY A 144 27.22 -7.81 -12.08
C GLY A 144 28.18 -8.82 -11.44
N ASN A 145 27.69 -9.98 -10.98
CA ASN A 145 28.47 -11.00 -10.26
C ASN A 145 29.26 -10.45 -9.05
N MET A 146 28.78 -9.36 -8.44
CA MET A 146 29.38 -8.79 -7.25
C MET A 146 28.96 -9.57 -6.00
N SER A 147 29.84 -9.65 -5.00
CA SER A 147 29.42 -10.13 -3.70
C SER A 147 28.48 -9.12 -3.02
N PRO A 148 27.55 -9.57 -2.15
CA PRO A 148 26.68 -8.68 -1.38
C PRO A 148 27.45 -7.57 -0.64
N THR A 149 28.58 -7.91 -0.01
CA THR A 149 29.41 -6.94 0.72
C THR A 149 30.06 -5.91 -0.21
N ALA A 150 30.51 -6.32 -1.40
CA ALA A 150 31.09 -5.39 -2.37
C ALA A 150 30.03 -4.42 -2.92
N ALA A 151 28.83 -4.94 -3.22
CA ALA A 151 27.72 -4.10 -3.71
C ALA A 151 27.26 -3.10 -2.64
N GLU A 152 27.23 -3.49 -1.36
CA GLU A 152 26.91 -2.59 -0.26
C GLU A 152 27.94 -1.47 -0.09
N GLU A 153 29.24 -1.81 -0.10
CA GLU A 153 30.30 -0.80 0.06
C GLU A 153 30.34 0.16 -1.14
N GLU A 154 30.05 -0.31 -2.35
CA GLU A 154 29.96 0.57 -3.53
C GLU A 154 28.73 1.49 -3.50
N LEU A 155 27.60 1.03 -2.97
CA LEU A 155 26.41 1.87 -2.81
C LEU A 155 26.50 2.88 -1.68
N LYS A 156 27.47 2.73 -0.78
CA LYS A 156 27.63 3.58 0.38
C LYS A 156 27.97 5.01 -0.02
N GLY A 157 27.19 5.97 0.49
CA GLY A 157 27.35 7.39 0.17
C GLY A 157 26.80 7.82 -1.18
N THR A 158 26.31 6.89 -2.01
CA THR A 158 25.69 7.24 -3.30
C THR A 158 24.33 7.92 -3.12
N VAL A 159 24.01 8.86 -4.01
CA VAL A 159 22.69 9.50 -4.07
C VAL A 159 21.75 8.77 -5.03
N ALA A 160 20.53 9.26 -5.21
CA ALA A 160 19.55 8.64 -6.12
C ALA A 160 19.98 8.71 -7.60
N ALA A 161 20.62 9.82 -8.01
CA ALA A 161 21.13 9.98 -9.38
C ALA A 161 22.18 8.91 -9.72
N ASP A 162 23.17 8.70 -8.86
CA ASP A 162 24.21 7.68 -9.05
C ASP A 162 23.62 6.28 -9.22
N LYS A 163 22.62 5.91 -8.39
CA LYS A 163 21.95 4.61 -8.49
C LYS A 163 21.21 4.43 -9.83
N ASN A 164 20.54 5.48 -10.30
CA ASN A 164 19.91 5.47 -11.62
C ASN A 164 20.95 5.32 -12.74
N GLU A 165 22.08 6.02 -12.63
CA GLU A 165 23.17 5.92 -13.59
C GLU A 165 23.78 4.51 -13.59
N ILE A 166 24.03 3.91 -12.42
CA ILE A 166 24.51 2.52 -12.29
C ILE A 166 23.54 1.55 -12.97
N LEU A 167 22.24 1.65 -12.67
CA LEU A 167 21.21 0.81 -13.28
C LEU A 167 21.19 0.93 -14.80
N PHE A 168 21.23 2.16 -15.31
CA PHE A 168 21.12 2.41 -16.74
C PHE A 168 22.40 2.01 -17.50
N SER A 169 23.54 2.54 -17.08
CA SER A 169 24.82 2.38 -17.80
C SER A 169 25.39 0.96 -17.73
N ARG A 170 25.30 0.30 -16.56
CA ARG A 170 25.92 -1.02 -16.35
C ARG A 170 24.97 -2.17 -16.65
N PHE A 171 23.67 -1.98 -16.41
CA PHE A 171 22.70 -3.06 -16.48
C PHE A 171 21.57 -2.84 -17.49
N GLY A 172 21.55 -1.69 -18.19
CA GLY A 172 20.51 -1.35 -19.17
C GLY A 172 19.11 -1.23 -18.55
N ILE A 173 19.02 -1.02 -17.23
CA ILE A 173 17.75 -0.91 -16.50
C ILE A 173 17.37 0.56 -16.39
N ASN A 174 16.25 0.94 -17.00
CA ASN A 174 15.61 2.22 -16.71
C ASN A 174 14.65 2.05 -15.52
N TYR A 175 15.04 2.57 -14.35
CA TYR A 175 14.25 2.45 -13.13
C TYR A 175 12.81 2.95 -13.28
N ASN A 176 12.56 3.97 -14.12
CA ASN A 176 11.20 4.50 -14.33
C ASN A 176 10.25 3.49 -15.00
N ASN A 177 10.80 2.46 -15.66
CA ASN A 177 10.04 1.38 -16.27
C ASN A 177 9.76 0.22 -15.32
N GLU A 178 10.33 0.23 -14.10
CA GLU A 178 9.99 -0.76 -13.09
C GLU A 178 8.49 -0.69 -12.73
N PRO A 179 7.85 -1.82 -12.42
CA PRO A 179 6.45 -1.87 -12.04
C PRO A 179 6.08 -0.83 -10.98
N GLU A 180 4.97 -0.13 -11.18
CA GLU A 180 4.52 0.90 -10.23
C GLU A 180 4.33 0.37 -8.82
N MET A 181 3.91 -0.90 -8.68
CA MET A 181 3.80 -1.58 -7.39
C MET A 181 5.11 -1.57 -6.59
N PHE A 182 6.25 -1.71 -7.26
CA PHE A 182 7.57 -1.69 -6.60
C PHE A 182 8.02 -0.26 -6.29
N ARG A 183 7.75 0.68 -7.19
CA ARG A 183 8.19 2.09 -7.01
C ARG A 183 7.32 2.90 -6.07
N LYS A 184 6.03 2.61 -6.00
CA LYS A 184 5.02 3.41 -5.28
C LYS A 184 4.36 2.65 -4.13
N GLY A 185 4.53 1.34 -4.03
CA GLY A 185 3.81 0.51 -3.07
C GLY A 185 2.35 0.28 -3.48
N SER A 186 1.53 -0.09 -2.51
CA SER A 186 0.14 -0.52 -2.74
C SER A 186 -0.84 0.20 -1.81
N VAL A 187 -1.73 1.01 -2.39
CA VAL A 187 -2.79 1.72 -1.67
C VAL A 187 -4.10 0.93 -1.80
N VAL A 188 -4.73 0.64 -0.67
CA VAL A 188 -5.98 -0.13 -0.59
C VAL A 188 -7.07 0.74 0.01
N PHE A 189 -8.17 0.95 -0.71
CA PHE A 189 -9.27 1.79 -0.25
C PHE A 189 -10.60 1.40 -0.90
N ARG A 190 -11.69 1.96 -0.37
CA ARG A 190 -13.03 1.83 -0.94
C ARG A 190 -13.21 2.83 -2.08
N GLU A 191 -13.52 2.30 -3.27
CA GLU A 191 -13.64 3.09 -4.48
C GLU A 191 -15.03 3.73 -4.60
N TYR A 192 -15.02 5.01 -4.89
CA TYR A 192 -16.16 5.85 -5.24
C TYR A 192 -15.76 6.70 -6.46
N ALA A 193 -16.74 7.31 -7.13
CA ALA A 193 -16.51 8.21 -8.26
C ALA A 193 -15.60 9.37 -7.82
N LEU A 194 -14.55 9.63 -8.60
CA LEU A 194 -13.61 10.72 -8.33
C LEU A 194 -14.33 12.07 -8.43
N VAL A 195 -13.99 12.99 -7.54
CA VAL A 195 -14.51 14.36 -7.56
C VAL A 195 -13.50 15.24 -8.28
N ALA A 196 -13.96 16.09 -9.20
CA ALA A 196 -13.10 17.07 -9.85
C ALA A 196 -12.57 18.06 -8.80
N PRO A 197 -11.28 18.43 -8.83
CA PRO A 197 -10.74 19.42 -7.91
C PRO A 197 -11.49 20.74 -8.07
N SER A 198 -12.09 21.24 -6.99
CA SER A 198 -12.78 22.54 -7.02
C SER A 198 -11.75 23.66 -6.95
N GLN A 199 -12.02 24.83 -7.56
CA GLN A 199 -11.11 25.98 -7.52
C GLN A 199 -10.85 26.53 -6.09
N GLN A 200 -11.63 26.10 -5.10
CA GLN A 200 -11.41 26.45 -3.68
C GLN A 200 -10.39 25.53 -2.99
N ASP A 201 -10.19 24.31 -3.48
CA ASP A 201 -9.27 23.33 -2.86
C ASP A 201 -7.80 23.60 -3.21
N VAL A 202 -7.54 24.35 -4.29
CA VAL A 202 -6.18 24.61 -4.83
C VAL A 202 -5.48 25.80 -4.14
N LYS A 203 -6.19 26.60 -3.32
CA LYS A 203 -5.64 27.84 -2.71
C LYS A 203 -5.11 27.68 -1.28
N ALA A 204 -4.98 26.47 -0.76
CA ALA A 204 -4.51 26.25 0.60
C ALA A 204 -2.98 26.22 0.76
N ASP A 205 -2.20 26.21 -0.33
CA ASP A 205 -0.76 25.96 -0.28
C ASP A 205 0.11 26.92 -1.11
N ASP A 206 -0.15 28.23 -1.03
CA ASP A 206 0.85 29.21 -1.48
C ASP A 206 1.22 30.12 -0.30
N GLY A 207 2.37 29.82 0.31
CA GLY A 207 2.84 30.46 1.54
C GLY A 207 3.10 31.96 1.36
N ARG A 208 2.47 32.77 2.22
CA ARG A 208 2.98 34.06 2.74
C ARG A 208 2.03 34.66 3.77
N GLU A 209 2.64 35.22 4.81
CA GLU A 209 1.99 36.05 5.83
C GLU A 209 1.23 37.23 5.19
N GLY A 210 -0.01 37.46 5.62
CA GLY A 210 -0.80 38.62 5.21
C GLY A 210 -2.23 38.52 5.71
N GLY A 211 -2.57 39.32 6.73
CA GLY A 211 -3.88 39.32 7.38
C GLY A 211 -5.03 39.68 6.44
N GLY A 212 -6.12 38.90 6.54
CA GLY A 212 -7.38 39.16 5.86
C GLY A 212 -8.46 38.23 6.38
N ILE A 213 -9.51 38.82 6.97
CA ILE A 213 -10.60 38.18 7.70
C ILE A 213 -11.55 37.48 6.72
N ILE A 214 -11.51 36.15 6.66
CA ILE A 214 -12.62 35.30 6.18
C ILE A 214 -12.69 34.05 7.08
N SER A 215 -13.93 33.67 7.40
CA SER A 215 -14.42 32.73 8.42
C SER A 215 -13.58 31.47 8.63
N ARG A 216 -13.18 31.26 9.89
CA ARG A 216 -12.18 30.32 10.38
C ARG A 216 -12.80 29.11 11.08
N ASP A 217 -13.84 28.50 10.51
CA ASP A 217 -14.64 27.48 11.23
C ASP A 217 -14.34 26.01 10.92
N GLU A 218 -13.37 25.68 10.05
CA GLU A 218 -12.95 24.28 9.84
C GLU A 218 -11.43 24.08 9.84
N ARG A 219 -10.70 24.88 10.64
CA ARG A 219 -9.30 24.59 10.97
C ARG A 219 -9.22 23.83 12.29
N ASP A 220 -8.85 22.55 12.18
CA ASP A 220 -8.43 21.60 13.21
C ASP A 220 -8.22 22.19 14.62
N GLY A 221 -9.33 22.44 15.30
CA GLY A 221 -9.36 22.92 16.67
C GLY A 221 -9.68 21.79 17.64
N PHE A 222 -8.80 21.60 18.62
CA PHE A 222 -9.13 21.03 19.93
C PHE A 222 -10.08 21.99 20.68
N GLY A 223 -11.24 22.28 20.08
CA GLY A 223 -12.30 23.11 20.63
C GLY A 223 -13.51 22.24 20.92
N GLY A 224 -14.01 22.29 22.14
CA GLY A 224 -15.20 21.56 22.63
C GLY A 224 -16.52 22.00 21.98
N GLY A 225 -16.56 22.04 20.65
CA GLY A 225 -17.79 22.16 19.88
C GLY A 225 -18.42 20.78 19.73
N VAL A 226 -19.66 20.65 20.19
CA VAL A 226 -20.48 19.45 20.05
C VAL A 226 -20.53 19.07 18.56
N GLN A 227 -19.76 18.07 18.17
CA GLN A 227 -19.95 17.37 16.91
C GLN A 227 -21.39 16.86 16.94
N GLN A 228 -22.28 17.42 16.11
CA GLN A 228 -23.64 16.91 16.00
C GLN A 228 -23.54 15.40 15.75
N SER A 229 -23.91 14.63 16.77
CA SER A 229 -23.82 13.19 16.73
C SER A 229 -24.73 12.72 15.61
N VAL A 230 -24.12 12.23 14.52
CA VAL A 230 -24.85 11.63 13.42
C VAL A 230 -25.82 10.61 14.01
N SER A 231 -27.10 10.71 13.67
CA SER A 231 -28.12 9.80 14.22
C SER A 231 -27.68 8.35 14.02
N LYS A 232 -27.93 7.48 15.00
CA LYS A 232 -27.57 6.05 14.93
C LYS A 232 -28.00 5.42 13.59
N THR A 233 -29.18 5.77 13.11
CA THR A 233 -29.72 5.33 11.82
C THR A 233 -28.88 5.81 10.62
N GLN A 234 -28.41 7.06 10.65
CA GLN A 234 -27.54 7.60 9.60
C GLN A 234 -26.15 6.95 9.64
N ALA A 235 -25.59 6.71 10.82
CA ALA A 235 -24.31 6.02 10.99
C ALA A 235 -24.38 4.58 10.46
N GLU A 236 -25.44 3.84 10.78
CA GLU A 236 -25.68 2.49 10.25
C GLU A 236 -25.87 2.48 8.73
N LYS A 237 -26.62 3.45 8.18
CA LYS A 237 -26.78 3.61 6.73
C LYS A 237 -25.44 3.84 6.05
N MET A 238 -24.60 4.73 6.57
CA MET A 238 -23.26 4.97 6.04
C MET A 238 -22.37 3.73 6.13
N LYS A 239 -22.39 3.01 7.27
CA LYS A 239 -21.64 1.77 7.45
C LYS A 239 -22.09 0.68 6.47
N ARG A 240 -23.38 0.62 6.15
CA ARG A 240 -23.93 -0.29 5.12
C ARG A 240 -23.46 0.12 3.72
N LEU A 241 -23.43 1.41 3.40
CA LEU A 241 -22.91 1.90 2.11
C LEU A 241 -21.41 1.59 1.95
N ARG A 242 -20.59 1.85 2.98
CA ARG A 242 -19.15 1.49 2.97
C ARG A 242 -18.92 0.00 2.76
N ARG A 243 -19.79 -0.86 3.30
CA ARG A 243 -19.70 -2.32 3.10
C ARG A 243 -20.05 -2.78 1.69
N LYS A 244 -20.83 -1.98 0.94
CA LYS A 244 -21.17 -2.27 -0.47
C LYS A 244 -20.13 -1.74 -1.46
N ALA A 245 -19.33 -0.76 -1.06
CA ALA A 245 -18.29 -0.18 -1.91
C ALA A 245 -17.20 -1.22 -2.23
N LYS A 246 -16.76 -1.24 -3.49
CA LYS A 246 -15.66 -2.10 -3.96
C LYS A 246 -14.36 -1.66 -3.27
N VAL A 247 -13.63 -2.60 -2.69
CA VAL A 247 -12.27 -2.34 -2.21
C VAL A 247 -11.31 -2.61 -3.37
N VAL A 248 -10.46 -1.63 -3.67
CA VAL A 248 -9.48 -1.71 -4.77
C VAL A 248 -8.07 -1.55 -4.26
N VAL A 249 -7.12 -2.10 -5.02
CA VAL A 249 -5.68 -1.86 -4.87
C VAL A 249 -5.22 -0.98 -6.02
N ARG A 250 -4.46 0.08 -5.72
CA ARG A 250 -3.88 1.00 -6.71
C ARG A 250 -2.41 1.25 -6.38
N HIS A 251 -1.61 1.54 -7.41
CA HIS A 251 -0.18 1.81 -7.29
C HIS A 251 0.11 3.25 -7.73
N VAL A 252 -0.43 4.21 -6.96
CA VAL A 252 -0.44 5.64 -7.32
C VAL A 252 0.37 6.46 -6.34
N ASP A 253 0.76 7.66 -6.76
CA ASP A 253 1.37 8.64 -5.87
C ASP A 253 0.33 9.13 -4.86
N ILE A 254 0.65 9.04 -3.57
CA ILE A 254 -0.15 9.54 -2.45
C ILE A 254 0.54 10.68 -1.71
N ILE A 255 1.69 11.14 -2.22
CA ILE A 255 2.39 12.32 -1.69
C ILE A 255 1.64 13.57 -2.13
N LYS A 256 1.36 13.69 -3.44
CA LYS A 256 0.69 14.85 -4.03
C LYS A 256 -0.79 14.96 -3.64
N ASP A 257 -1.30 16.19 -3.70
CA ASP A 257 -2.67 16.56 -3.33
C ASP A 257 -3.73 15.88 -4.19
N ASP A 258 -3.45 15.64 -5.48
CA ASP A 258 -4.42 15.08 -6.44
C ASP A 258 -5.08 13.79 -5.92
N PHE A 259 -4.30 12.92 -5.28
CA PHE A 259 -4.83 11.67 -4.73
C PHE A 259 -5.92 11.93 -3.67
N TRP A 260 -5.68 12.90 -2.79
CA TRP A 260 -6.51 13.21 -1.63
C TRP A 260 -7.70 14.08 -2.00
N VAL A 261 -7.50 15.11 -2.84
CA VAL A 261 -8.54 16.04 -3.28
C VAL A 261 -9.61 15.31 -4.09
N GLN A 262 -9.20 14.41 -4.98
CA GLN A 262 -10.15 13.62 -5.79
C GLN A 262 -10.91 12.56 -4.97
N ARG A 263 -10.49 12.30 -3.72
CA ARG A 263 -11.04 11.26 -2.83
C ARG A 263 -11.47 11.83 -1.47
N PRO A 264 -12.38 12.80 -1.42
CA PRO A 264 -12.74 13.52 -0.18
C PRO A 264 -13.37 12.61 0.89
N TRP A 265 -13.88 11.43 0.52
CA TRP A 265 -14.40 10.43 1.46
C TRP A 265 -13.33 9.86 2.39
N LEU A 266 -12.04 9.91 2.02
CA LEU A 266 -10.95 9.47 2.89
C LEU A 266 -10.81 10.36 4.13
N ARG A 267 -11.00 11.68 3.95
CA ARG A 267 -10.96 12.68 5.03
C ARG A 267 -12.28 12.77 5.78
N THR A 268 -13.38 12.85 5.04
CA THR A 268 -14.71 13.12 5.63
C THR A 268 -15.37 11.88 6.22
N GLY A 269 -14.93 10.68 5.79
CA GLY A 269 -15.58 9.41 6.08
C GLY A 269 -16.94 9.23 5.41
N LYS A 270 -17.48 10.25 4.73
CA LYS A 270 -18.78 10.17 4.07
C LYS A 270 -18.62 9.38 2.76
N PRO A 271 -19.37 8.28 2.55
CA PRO A 271 -19.34 7.54 1.28
C PRO A 271 -19.63 8.46 0.10
N GLY A 272 -18.84 8.35 -0.97
CA GLY A 272 -19.09 9.05 -2.24
C GLY A 272 -20.14 8.35 -3.09
N GLU A 273 -20.28 8.80 -4.34
CA GLU A 273 -21.08 8.10 -5.34
C GLU A 273 -20.40 6.80 -5.77
N LEU A 274 -21.15 5.72 -5.93
CA LEU A 274 -20.55 4.45 -6.38
C LEU A 274 -20.14 4.57 -7.85
N VAL A 275 -18.99 3.99 -8.20
CA VAL A 275 -18.56 3.91 -9.61
C VAL A 275 -19.55 3.04 -10.39
N VAL A 276 -20.14 3.60 -11.44
CA VAL A 276 -21.09 2.89 -12.31
C VAL A 276 -20.31 2.29 -13.48
N GLY A 277 -20.09 0.96 -13.46
CA GLY A 277 -19.44 0.21 -14.55
C GLY A 277 -17.91 0.13 -14.47
N ASN A 278 -17.32 -0.90 -15.08
CA ASN A 278 -15.87 -1.12 -15.18
C ASN A 278 -15.20 0.04 -15.94
N GLN A 279 -14.83 1.10 -15.24
CA GLN A 279 -13.81 2.02 -15.69
C GLN A 279 -12.53 1.66 -14.93
N ASP A 280 -11.82 0.64 -15.41
CA ASP A 280 -10.39 0.59 -15.16
C ASP A 280 -9.79 1.74 -15.99
N PRO A 281 -9.18 2.76 -15.37
CA PRO A 281 -8.44 3.74 -16.13
C PRO A 281 -7.23 3.01 -16.70
N GLN A 282 -7.25 2.75 -18.01
CA GLN A 282 -6.01 2.53 -18.73
C GLN A 282 -5.27 3.87 -18.80
N VAL A 283 -4.25 4.01 -17.97
CA VAL A 283 -3.11 4.91 -18.22
C VAL A 283 -1.86 4.19 -17.75
#